data_AF-A0ABD7S367-F1
#
_entry.id   AF-A0ABD7S367-F1
#
_cell.length_a   1.000
_cell.length_b   1.000
_cell.length_c   1.000
_cell.angle_alpha   90.00
_cell.angle_beta   90.00
_cell.angle_gamma   90.00
#
_symmetry.space_group_name_H-M   'P 1'
#
loop_
_entity.id
_entity.type
_entity.pdbx_description
1 polymer ?
#
loop_
_entity_poly.entity_id
_entity_poly.type
_entity_poly.pdbx_seq_one_letter_code
_entity_poly.pdbx_strand_id
1 'polypeptide(L)'
;MSEEWILQTKETRRVFSNAAWVPLRATVESKKGDVKEVGHVSEYFGCGSVAFPPEHRQRVEERLGWSDIGIGHTVAPYAYEDGYYASIDQYQYNDKEPIGVNLVYEHPQPVVGGRKWILSPDLVVALHLVKEGNNWVRPEENFVVVVRETVSEDGEHRQIEIKREFLLDYLAARNLSLRLAYYRQRVENVTVFEDSAYSNLQPHNEERDNGKFSLVVRKLDDVFGGSWAMFRAWRTDVDEDEDAPVMGPENDSNTDHESSKGRRGGYTGVRVEGEFWREEWIDHQSRSLRVRGDADPNLPQFIVETDGARMRSAELDNEDIGRWLWFRASAVNELLNSRGFKLEWYTAETGAINSTSGYKTHFGINSSDLITVYAYDIARLAPWEQHVWAGHNIAPEGKVSSELLDAQIRADVPPILSSTSVWSPIPYP
;
A
#
# COMPACT_ATOMS: atom_id res chain seq x y z
N MET A 1 12.14 25.40 17.18
CA MET A 1 12.26 25.00 15.76
C MET A 1 12.39 26.26 14.89
N SER A 2 12.21 26.23 13.56
CA SER A 2 12.31 27.40 12.65
C SER A 2 10.96 27.80 12.03
N GLU A 3 10.85 29.02 11.49
CA GLU A 3 9.65 29.47 10.76
C GLU A 3 9.28 28.53 9.60
N GLU A 4 10.26 28.10 8.80
CA GLU A 4 10.04 27.17 7.70
C GLU A 4 9.45 25.83 8.18
N TRP A 5 9.89 25.36 9.35
CA TRP A 5 9.40 24.12 9.95
C TRP A 5 7.93 24.23 10.33
N ILE A 6 7.53 25.24 11.11
CA ILE A 6 6.12 25.37 11.55
C ILE A 6 5.18 25.63 10.36
N LEU A 7 5.66 26.36 9.34
CA LEU A 7 4.90 26.66 8.13
C LEU A 7 4.80 25.49 7.15
N GLN A 8 5.60 24.42 7.33
CA GLN A 8 5.56 23.20 6.52
C GLN A 8 5.76 23.43 5.01
N THR A 9 6.51 24.47 4.61
CA THR A 9 6.56 24.95 3.22
C THR A 9 7.11 23.93 2.22
N LYS A 10 7.95 22.98 2.69
CA LYS A 10 8.49 21.89 1.87
C LYS A 10 7.49 20.75 1.71
N GLU A 11 6.80 20.41 2.78
CA GLU A 11 5.87 19.28 2.83
C GLU A 11 4.57 19.58 2.08
N THR A 12 4.03 20.80 2.20
CA THR A 12 2.77 21.16 1.51
C THR A 12 2.92 21.19 -0.01
N ARG A 13 4.11 21.45 -0.56
CA ARG A 13 4.37 21.42 -2.02
C ARG A 13 4.39 20.01 -2.63
N ARG A 14 4.62 18.96 -1.83
CA ARG A 14 4.74 17.59 -2.34
C ARG A 14 3.35 16.98 -2.49
N VAL A 15 3.04 16.39 -3.64
CA VAL A 15 1.78 15.68 -3.91
C VAL A 15 2.04 14.18 -4.02
N PHE A 16 1.12 13.33 -3.54
CA PHE A 16 1.31 11.87 -3.63
C PHE A 16 0.99 11.32 -5.03
N SER A 17 0.22 12.05 -5.84
CA SER A 17 0.06 11.74 -7.28
C SER A 17 1.40 11.63 -8.03
N ASN A 18 2.44 12.35 -7.57
CA ASN A 18 3.79 12.29 -8.12
C ASN A 18 4.79 11.52 -7.23
N ALA A 19 4.38 10.98 -6.08
CA ALA A 19 5.23 10.19 -5.20
C ALA A 19 5.36 8.73 -5.67
N ALA A 20 6.49 8.08 -5.35
CA ALA A 20 6.67 6.65 -5.60
C ALA A 20 5.80 5.79 -4.68
N TRP A 21 5.49 6.29 -3.47
CA TRP A 21 4.69 5.64 -2.45
C TRP A 21 3.47 6.50 -2.11
N VAL A 22 2.32 5.85 -2.02
CA VAL A 22 1.02 6.47 -1.75
C VAL A 22 0.50 5.92 -0.43
N PRO A 23 0.22 6.75 0.58
CA PRO A 23 -0.39 6.29 1.82
C PRO A 23 -1.85 5.92 1.57
N LEU A 24 -2.22 4.68 1.87
CA LEU A 24 -3.63 4.25 1.86
C LEU A 24 -4.32 4.59 3.20
N ARG A 25 -3.57 4.50 4.30
CA ARG A 25 -4.00 4.93 5.63
C ARG A 25 -2.76 5.25 6.47
N ALA A 26 -2.77 6.35 7.22
CA ALA A 26 -1.65 6.74 8.05
C ALA A 26 -2.08 7.52 9.30
N THR A 27 -1.41 7.22 10.42
CA THR A 27 -1.43 7.95 11.69
C THR A 27 0.00 7.91 12.23
N VAL A 28 0.80 8.91 11.85
CA VAL A 28 2.22 9.00 12.20
C VAL A 28 2.39 10.21 13.11
N GLU A 29 2.85 9.98 14.33
CA GLU A 29 3.16 11.03 15.30
C GLU A 29 4.61 10.89 15.76
N SER A 30 5.31 12.01 15.83
CA SER A 30 6.56 12.15 16.57
C SER A 30 6.41 13.27 17.57
N LYS A 31 6.78 13.03 18.84
CA LYS A 31 6.66 14.04 19.89
C LYS A 31 7.81 13.99 20.88
N LYS A 32 8.10 15.15 21.46
CA LYS A 32 9.11 15.34 22.51
C LYS A 32 8.55 16.29 23.57
N GLY A 33 8.78 15.96 24.85
CA GLY A 33 8.32 16.75 25.99
C GLY A 33 6.82 16.58 26.29
N ASP A 34 6.38 17.06 27.46
CA ASP A 34 4.97 17.04 27.87
C ASP A 34 4.19 18.09 27.08
N VAL A 35 3.06 17.68 26.47
CA VAL A 35 2.17 18.54 25.66
C VAL A 35 1.70 19.81 26.38
N LYS A 36 1.74 19.83 27.72
CA LYS A 36 1.31 20.94 28.57
C LYS A 36 2.44 21.88 29.00
N GLU A 37 3.69 21.55 28.67
CA GLU A 37 4.87 22.27 29.12
C GLU A 37 5.59 22.96 27.95
N VAL A 38 6.37 24.00 28.28
CA VAL A 38 7.27 24.65 27.33
C VAL A 38 8.37 23.67 26.90
N GLY A 39 8.76 23.73 25.63
CA GLY A 39 9.72 22.80 25.03
C GLY A 39 9.08 21.55 24.44
N HIS A 40 7.75 21.41 24.54
CA HIS A 40 7.02 20.42 23.76
C HIS A 40 7.16 20.69 22.27
N VAL A 41 7.43 19.63 21.52
CA VAL A 41 7.41 19.64 20.06
C VAL A 41 6.67 18.40 19.59
N SER A 42 5.76 18.56 18.62
CA SER A 42 5.17 17.41 17.91
C SER A 42 5.03 17.64 16.42
N GLU A 43 5.10 16.55 15.67
CA GLU A 43 4.75 16.45 14.26
C GLU A 43 3.74 15.32 14.09
N TYR A 44 2.65 15.60 13.40
CA TYR A 44 1.61 14.62 13.09
C TYR A 44 1.31 14.59 11.60
N PHE A 45 1.08 13.39 11.07
CA PHE A 45 0.52 13.16 9.75
C PHE A 45 -0.58 12.10 9.83
N GLY A 46 -1.80 12.52 9.50
CA GLY A 46 -2.97 11.65 9.38
C GLY A 46 -3.43 11.59 7.93
N CYS A 47 -3.74 10.40 7.42
CA CYS A 47 -4.24 10.21 6.07
C CYS A 47 -5.26 9.07 6.02
N GLY A 48 -6.36 9.30 5.31
CA GLY A 48 -7.29 8.26 4.86
C GLY A 48 -7.46 8.30 3.35
N SER A 49 -7.91 7.19 2.78
CA SER A 49 -8.11 7.04 1.35
C SER A 49 -9.31 6.16 1.03
N VAL A 50 -9.99 6.50 -0.06
CA VAL A 50 -11.12 5.75 -0.61
C VAL A 50 -11.07 5.81 -2.13
N ALA A 51 -11.33 4.69 -2.80
CA ALA A 51 -11.38 4.62 -4.25
C ALA A 51 -12.82 4.83 -4.75
N PHE A 52 -13.01 5.68 -5.75
CA PHE A 52 -14.32 6.03 -6.28
C PHE A 52 -14.39 5.78 -7.79
N PRO A 53 -15.52 5.30 -8.32
CA PRO A 53 -15.73 5.23 -9.75
C PRO A 53 -16.02 6.63 -10.32
N PRO A 54 -15.75 6.88 -11.61
CA PRO A 54 -15.80 8.22 -12.19
C PRO A 54 -17.17 8.89 -12.11
N GLU A 55 -18.26 8.13 -12.14
CA GLU A 55 -19.64 8.62 -12.03
C GLU A 55 -19.93 9.35 -10.71
N HIS A 56 -19.15 9.12 -9.66
CA HIS A 56 -19.32 9.77 -8.35
C HIS A 56 -18.34 10.92 -8.10
N ARG A 57 -17.39 11.17 -9.01
CA ARG A 57 -16.28 12.12 -8.79
C ARG A 57 -16.76 13.52 -8.39
N GLN A 58 -17.68 14.11 -9.16
CA GLN A 58 -18.15 15.47 -8.90
C GLN A 58 -18.77 15.58 -7.50
N ARG A 59 -19.62 14.62 -7.13
CA ARG A 59 -20.26 14.59 -5.81
C ARG A 59 -19.22 14.45 -4.70
N VAL A 60 -18.22 13.60 -4.89
CA VAL A 60 -17.12 13.41 -3.92
C VAL A 60 -16.35 14.71 -3.73
N GLU A 61 -15.99 15.42 -4.81
CA GLU A 61 -15.26 16.69 -4.74
C GLU A 61 -16.04 17.79 -4.02
N GLU A 62 -17.36 17.84 -4.20
CA GLU A 62 -18.23 18.86 -3.61
C GLU A 62 -18.61 18.57 -2.15
N ARG A 63 -18.66 17.30 -1.74
CA ARG A 63 -19.28 16.88 -0.48
C ARG A 63 -18.36 16.22 0.52
N LEU A 64 -17.26 15.62 0.07
CA LEU A 64 -16.38 14.83 0.93
C LEU A 64 -15.05 15.54 1.17
N GLY A 65 -14.65 15.63 2.44
CA GLY A 65 -13.38 16.19 2.87
C GLY A 65 -12.69 15.34 3.93
N TRP A 66 -11.81 15.99 4.70
CA TRP A 66 -11.08 15.37 5.81
C TRP A 66 -11.95 14.57 6.79
N SER A 67 -13.11 15.10 7.19
CA SER A 67 -13.98 14.41 8.17
C SER A 67 -14.61 13.14 7.63
N ASP A 68 -14.78 13.04 6.30
CA ASP A 68 -15.49 11.94 5.66
C ASP A 68 -14.53 10.83 5.18
N ILE A 69 -13.35 11.22 4.67
CA ILE A 69 -12.37 10.30 4.07
C ILE A 69 -11.12 10.12 4.95
N GLY A 70 -10.81 11.08 5.81
CA GLY A 70 -9.56 11.13 6.58
C GLY A 70 -9.40 9.97 7.56
N ILE A 71 -8.34 10.03 8.38
CA ILE A 71 -7.99 8.92 9.29
C ILE A 71 -9.10 8.59 10.31
N GLY A 72 -9.98 9.55 10.62
CA GLY A 72 -11.12 9.37 11.50
C GLY A 72 -12.24 8.51 10.89
N HIS A 73 -12.25 8.33 9.58
CA HIS A 73 -13.20 7.44 8.91
C HIS A 73 -12.89 5.99 9.28
N THR A 74 -13.90 5.32 9.84
CA THR A 74 -13.85 3.90 10.23
C THR A 74 -15.02 3.17 9.60
N VAL A 75 -14.78 1.97 9.08
CA VAL A 75 -15.80 1.13 8.44
C VAL A 75 -15.96 -0.19 9.16
N ALA A 76 -17.20 -0.63 9.25
CA ALA A 76 -17.57 -1.94 9.76
C ALA A 76 -18.70 -2.50 8.88
N PRO A 77 -18.80 -3.84 8.73
CA PRO A 77 -19.98 -4.42 8.12
C PRO A 77 -21.22 -4.09 8.93
N TYR A 78 -22.36 -3.94 8.24
CA TYR A 78 -23.62 -3.64 8.90
C TYR A 78 -24.79 -4.38 8.25
N ALA A 79 -25.59 -5.06 9.06
CA ALA A 79 -26.81 -5.75 8.64
C ALA A 79 -28.01 -4.90 9.02
N TYR A 80 -28.74 -4.40 8.02
CA TYR A 80 -29.96 -3.62 8.24
C TYR A 80 -31.16 -4.56 8.47
N GLU A 81 -32.16 -4.08 9.19
CA GLU A 81 -33.37 -4.86 9.53
C GLU A 81 -34.17 -5.32 8.30
N ASP A 82 -34.08 -4.59 7.18
CA ASP A 82 -34.73 -4.92 5.91
C ASP A 82 -33.96 -5.96 5.07
N GLY A 83 -32.87 -6.52 5.62
CA GLY A 83 -32.09 -7.58 5.00
C GLY A 83 -30.95 -7.09 4.08
N TYR A 84 -30.75 -5.78 3.92
CA TYR A 84 -29.57 -5.26 3.22
C TYR A 84 -28.31 -5.47 4.09
N TYR A 85 -27.23 -5.97 3.48
CA TYR A 85 -25.93 -6.14 4.14
C TYR A 85 -24.89 -5.26 3.48
N ALA A 86 -24.39 -4.28 4.24
CA ALA A 86 -23.24 -3.47 3.86
C ALA A 86 -21.96 -4.22 4.19
N SER A 87 -21.19 -4.57 3.16
CA SER A 87 -19.88 -5.19 3.33
C SER A 87 -18.80 -4.14 3.63
N ILE A 88 -17.74 -4.55 4.33
CA ILE A 88 -16.68 -3.64 4.82
C ILE A 88 -15.90 -2.93 3.71
N ASP A 89 -15.87 -3.52 2.51
CA ASP A 89 -15.21 -2.95 1.34
C ASP A 89 -15.97 -1.75 0.77
N GLN A 90 -17.28 -1.60 1.04
CA GLN A 90 -18.07 -0.51 0.50
C GLN A 90 -17.88 0.78 1.29
N TYR A 91 -17.57 1.87 0.58
CA TYR A 91 -17.73 3.22 1.12
C TYR A 91 -19.15 3.70 0.82
N GLN A 92 -19.91 3.94 1.90
CA GLN A 92 -21.28 4.43 1.83
C GLN A 92 -21.32 5.92 2.16
N TYR A 93 -21.96 6.72 1.30
CA TYR A 93 -22.16 8.14 1.58
C TYR A 93 -23.31 8.36 2.60
N ASN A 94 -24.41 7.65 2.37
CA ASN A 94 -25.52 7.48 3.29
C ASN A 94 -25.79 5.99 3.47
N ASP A 95 -26.65 5.65 4.43
CA ASP A 95 -27.14 4.28 4.58
C ASP A 95 -27.64 3.71 3.25
N LYS A 96 -27.11 2.55 2.89
CA LYS A 96 -27.45 1.79 1.68
C LYS A 96 -27.13 2.52 0.37
N GLU A 97 -26.23 3.49 0.43
CA GLU A 97 -25.76 4.25 -0.73
C GLU A 97 -24.24 4.06 -0.95
N PRO A 98 -23.82 2.88 -1.45
CA PRO A 98 -22.42 2.62 -1.75
C PRO A 98 -21.99 3.44 -2.97
N ILE A 99 -20.96 4.27 -2.79
CA ILE A 99 -20.41 5.12 -3.86
C ILE A 99 -18.92 4.91 -4.08
N GLY A 100 -18.25 4.10 -3.26
CA GLY A 100 -16.81 3.88 -3.35
C GLY A 100 -16.37 2.58 -2.69
N VAL A 101 -15.06 2.38 -2.63
CA VAL A 101 -14.42 1.18 -2.11
C VAL A 101 -13.28 1.54 -1.17
N ASN A 102 -13.28 0.92 0.01
CA ASN A 102 -12.19 1.02 0.97
C ASN A 102 -11.06 0.05 0.60
N LEU A 103 -9.81 0.52 0.66
CA LEU A 103 -8.64 -0.32 0.39
C LEU A 103 -7.92 -0.81 1.66
N VAL A 104 -8.25 -0.22 2.81
CA VAL A 104 -7.74 -0.60 4.13
C VAL A 104 -8.90 -0.64 5.11
N TYR A 105 -9.01 -1.74 5.84
CA TYR A 105 -10.06 -1.97 6.83
C TYR A 105 -9.50 -1.83 8.24
N GLU A 106 -10.32 -1.29 9.14
CA GLU A 106 -9.99 -1.26 10.55
C GLU A 106 -10.54 -2.50 11.26
N HIS A 107 -9.68 -3.19 12.01
CA HIS A 107 -10.05 -4.38 12.79
C HIS A 107 -9.74 -4.11 14.27
N PRO A 108 -10.74 -3.66 15.05
CA PRO A 108 -10.63 -3.49 16.50
C PRO A 108 -10.28 -4.80 17.20
N GLN A 109 -9.35 -4.76 18.16
CA GLN A 109 -8.93 -5.95 18.91
C GLN A 109 -9.53 -5.93 20.33
N PRO A 110 -10.72 -6.50 20.58
CA PRO A 110 -11.44 -6.31 21.85
C PRO A 110 -10.75 -6.93 23.07
N VAL A 111 -9.95 -7.99 22.88
CA VAL A 111 -9.30 -8.72 24.00
C VAL A 111 -7.96 -8.09 24.41
N VAL A 112 -7.14 -7.69 23.43
CA VAL A 112 -5.79 -7.17 23.68
C VAL A 112 -5.73 -5.64 23.67
N GLY A 113 -6.80 -4.96 23.21
CA GLY A 113 -6.81 -3.53 22.96
C GLY A 113 -6.12 -3.17 21.64
N GLY A 114 -6.38 -1.95 21.17
CA GLY A 114 -5.78 -1.42 19.93
C GLY A 114 -6.54 -1.77 18.65
N ARG A 115 -5.96 -1.34 17.52
CA ARG A 115 -6.56 -1.45 16.18
C ARG A 115 -5.53 -2.00 15.20
N LYS A 116 -5.89 -3.09 14.52
CA LYS A 116 -5.10 -3.59 13.38
C LYS A 116 -5.69 -3.08 12.09
N TRP A 117 -4.86 -2.89 11.08
CA TRP A 117 -5.33 -2.55 9.74
C TRP A 117 -5.15 -3.74 8.81
N ILE A 118 -6.16 -4.00 8.00
CA ILE A 118 -6.17 -5.08 7.03
C ILE A 118 -6.19 -4.47 5.64
N LEU A 119 -5.19 -4.80 4.83
CA LEU A 119 -5.18 -4.45 3.41
C LEU A 119 -6.30 -5.22 2.69
N SER A 120 -6.98 -4.57 1.75
CA SER A 120 -8.06 -5.19 0.98
C SER A 120 -7.62 -6.52 0.36
N PRO A 121 -8.31 -7.64 0.64
CA PRO A 121 -8.02 -8.93 0.02
C PRO A 121 -8.15 -8.91 -1.51
N ASP A 122 -9.08 -8.11 -2.04
CA ASP A 122 -9.24 -7.92 -3.48
C ASP A 122 -7.98 -7.30 -4.09
N LEU A 123 -7.43 -6.25 -3.46
CA LEU A 123 -6.17 -5.62 -3.88
C LEU A 123 -4.98 -6.58 -3.78
N VAL A 124 -4.89 -7.34 -2.68
CA VAL A 124 -3.83 -8.34 -2.45
C VAL A 124 -3.84 -9.40 -3.54
N VAL A 125 -5.02 -9.97 -3.82
CA VAL A 125 -5.16 -11.04 -4.82
C VAL A 125 -4.98 -10.47 -6.22
N ALA A 126 -5.59 -9.34 -6.57
CA ALA A 126 -5.44 -8.72 -7.89
C ALA A 126 -3.97 -8.43 -8.25
N LEU A 127 -3.14 -8.09 -7.26
CA LEU A 127 -1.72 -7.80 -7.44
C LEU A 127 -0.81 -8.99 -7.09
N HIS A 128 -1.36 -10.20 -6.94
CA HIS A 128 -0.65 -11.45 -6.54
C HIS A 128 0.39 -11.22 -5.43
N LEU A 129 -0.01 -10.53 -4.37
CA LEU A 129 0.89 -10.16 -3.29
C LEU A 129 1.02 -11.26 -2.23
N VAL A 130 2.23 -11.43 -1.73
CA VAL A 130 2.57 -12.32 -0.61
C VAL A 130 3.11 -11.49 0.55
N LYS A 131 2.65 -11.76 1.77
CA LYS A 131 3.11 -11.05 2.97
C LYS A 131 4.45 -11.62 3.45
N GLU A 132 5.44 -10.74 3.62
CA GLU A 132 6.76 -11.03 4.19
C GLU A 132 7.08 -10.02 5.29
N GLY A 133 6.86 -10.44 6.54
CA GLY A 133 6.94 -9.55 7.70
C GLY A 133 5.97 -8.37 7.55
N ASN A 134 6.53 -7.16 7.51
CA ASN A 134 5.79 -5.91 7.37
C ASN A 134 5.65 -5.44 5.91
N ASN A 135 6.05 -6.25 4.94
CA ASN A 135 5.99 -5.93 3.52
C ASN A 135 5.03 -6.88 2.81
N TRP A 136 4.40 -6.39 1.74
CA TRP A 136 3.79 -7.24 0.73
C TRP A 136 4.62 -7.16 -0.53
N VAL A 137 5.07 -8.32 -1.02
CA VAL A 137 5.92 -8.45 -2.19
C VAL A 137 5.16 -9.11 -3.33
N ARG A 138 5.53 -8.82 -4.58
CA ARG A 138 5.04 -9.56 -5.75
C ARG A 138 6.13 -10.53 -6.23
N PRO A 139 6.01 -11.84 -5.96
CA PRO A 139 7.02 -12.83 -6.37
C PRO A 139 7.29 -12.83 -7.87
N GLU A 140 6.25 -12.64 -8.69
CA GLU A 140 6.31 -12.62 -10.15
C GLU A 140 7.13 -11.46 -10.73
N GLU A 141 7.46 -10.45 -9.92
CA GLU A 141 8.33 -9.32 -10.28
C GLU A 141 9.55 -9.27 -9.35
N ASN A 142 10.22 -10.42 -9.21
CA ASN A 142 11.43 -10.58 -8.41
C ASN A 142 11.26 -10.12 -6.95
N PHE A 143 10.13 -10.49 -6.33
CA PHE A 143 9.81 -10.15 -4.94
C PHE A 143 9.88 -8.65 -4.63
N VAL A 144 9.59 -7.80 -5.62
CA VAL A 144 9.53 -6.36 -5.43
C VAL A 144 8.53 -6.03 -4.32
N VAL A 145 8.94 -5.18 -3.37
CA VAL A 145 8.04 -4.68 -2.33
C VAL A 145 7.00 -3.75 -2.96
N VAL A 146 5.73 -4.09 -2.82
CA VAL A 146 4.58 -3.35 -3.36
C VAL A 146 3.84 -2.58 -2.28
N VAL A 147 3.62 -3.17 -1.11
CA VAL A 147 3.01 -2.49 0.05
C VAL A 147 3.94 -2.58 1.25
N ARG A 148 3.98 -1.51 2.05
CA ARG A 148 4.69 -1.46 3.33
C ARG A 148 3.70 -1.16 4.44
N GLU A 149 3.85 -1.87 5.54
CA GLU A 149 3.15 -1.64 6.79
C GLU A 149 4.16 -1.11 7.81
N THR A 150 3.85 0.01 8.46
CA THR A 150 4.61 0.51 9.61
C THR A 150 3.78 0.25 10.86
N VAL A 151 4.38 -0.41 11.84
CA VAL A 151 3.77 -0.67 13.16
C VAL A 151 4.59 0.01 14.25
N SER A 152 3.94 0.42 15.35
CA SER A 152 4.65 0.90 16.54
C SER A 152 5.31 -0.24 17.31
N GLU A 153 6.10 0.11 18.32
CA GLU A 153 6.70 -0.86 19.27
C GLU A 153 5.63 -1.73 19.95
N ASP A 154 4.46 -1.16 20.24
CA ASP A 154 3.30 -1.86 20.81
C ASP A 154 2.52 -2.72 19.79
N GLY A 155 2.94 -2.76 18.52
CA GLY A 155 2.31 -3.55 17.46
C GLY A 155 1.07 -2.91 16.81
N GLU A 156 0.79 -1.64 17.06
CA GLU A 156 -0.31 -0.92 16.40
C GLU A 156 0.08 -0.43 15.01
N HIS A 157 -0.82 -0.54 14.04
CA HIS A 157 -0.56 -0.02 12.69
C HIS A 157 -0.53 1.52 12.70
N ARG A 158 0.55 2.07 12.13
CA ARG A 158 0.78 3.50 11.96
C ARG A 158 0.66 3.93 10.51
N GLN A 159 1.04 3.09 9.56
CA GLN A 159 0.99 3.44 8.14
C GLN A 159 0.84 2.20 7.28
N ILE A 160 0.02 2.30 6.22
CA ILE A 160 0.05 1.39 5.08
C ILE A 160 0.23 2.24 3.83
N GLU A 161 1.30 1.98 3.08
CA GLU A 161 1.58 2.66 1.82
C GLU A 161 1.81 1.66 0.68
N ILE A 162 1.38 2.02 -0.52
CA ILE A 162 1.51 1.21 -1.73
C ILE A 162 2.38 1.93 -2.76
N LYS A 163 3.19 1.18 -3.51
CA LYS A 163 3.89 1.71 -4.68
C LYS A 163 2.88 2.20 -5.71
N ARG A 164 3.07 3.43 -6.16
CA ARG A 164 2.13 4.09 -7.07
C ARG A 164 1.88 3.27 -8.33
N GLU A 165 2.92 2.74 -8.97
CA GLU A 165 2.77 1.99 -10.23
C GLU A 165 1.80 0.81 -10.13
N PHE A 166 1.85 0.03 -9.04
CA PHE A 166 0.94 -1.09 -8.79
C PHE A 166 -0.47 -0.64 -8.41
N LEU A 167 -0.58 0.47 -7.67
CA LEU A 167 -1.87 1.07 -7.36
C LEU A 167 -2.57 1.54 -8.65
N LEU A 168 -1.87 2.19 -9.57
CA LEU A 168 -2.44 2.65 -10.83
C LEU A 168 -2.93 1.49 -11.70
N ASP A 169 -2.18 0.38 -11.75
CA ASP A 169 -2.59 -0.87 -12.40
C ASP A 169 -3.93 -1.39 -11.85
N TYR A 170 -4.05 -1.47 -10.53
CA TYR A 170 -5.27 -1.93 -9.86
C TYR A 170 -6.46 -0.99 -10.10
N LEU A 171 -6.24 0.31 -9.91
CA LEU A 171 -7.25 1.35 -10.12
C LEU A 171 -7.75 1.35 -11.57
N ALA A 172 -6.85 1.20 -12.55
CA ALA A 172 -7.22 1.11 -13.96
C ALA A 172 -8.05 -0.13 -14.28
N ALA A 173 -7.71 -1.29 -13.72
CA ALA A 173 -8.49 -2.52 -13.94
C ALA A 173 -9.92 -2.40 -13.43
N ARG A 174 -10.11 -1.68 -12.32
CA ARG A 174 -11.43 -1.47 -11.70
C ARG A 174 -12.15 -0.20 -12.17
N ASN A 175 -11.52 0.61 -13.02
CA ASN A 175 -12.01 1.92 -13.43
C ASN A 175 -12.33 2.83 -12.21
N LEU A 176 -11.40 2.91 -11.26
CA LEU A 176 -11.51 3.70 -10.03
C LEU A 176 -10.43 4.78 -9.97
N SER A 177 -10.70 5.89 -9.31
CA SER A 177 -9.69 6.89 -8.91
C SER A 177 -9.58 6.94 -7.39
N LEU A 178 -8.38 7.07 -6.84
CA LEU A 178 -8.20 7.13 -5.39
C LEU A 178 -8.29 8.58 -4.92
N ARG A 179 -9.16 8.86 -3.95
CA ARG A 179 -9.19 10.14 -3.23
C ARG A 179 -8.43 9.97 -1.93
N LEU A 180 -7.43 10.82 -1.72
CA LEU A 180 -6.77 10.98 -0.44
C LEU A 180 -7.36 12.19 0.28
N ALA A 181 -7.52 12.07 1.60
CA ALA A 181 -7.71 13.22 2.48
C ALA A 181 -6.70 13.11 3.63
N TYR A 182 -5.89 14.14 3.82
CA TYR A 182 -4.86 14.14 4.85
C TYR A 182 -4.70 15.47 5.57
N TYR A 183 -4.18 15.34 6.77
CA TYR A 183 -3.91 16.42 7.71
C TYR A 183 -2.48 16.31 8.21
N ARG A 184 -1.81 17.46 8.31
CA ARG A 184 -0.51 17.60 8.95
C ARG A 184 -0.58 18.63 10.06
N GLN A 185 0.06 18.33 11.17
CA GLN A 185 0.23 19.26 12.27
C GLN A 185 1.69 19.35 12.66
N ARG A 186 2.15 20.56 12.94
CA ARG A 186 3.38 20.80 13.68
C ARG A 186 3.09 21.73 14.83
N VAL A 187 3.65 21.42 15.98
CA VAL A 187 3.38 22.11 17.24
C VAL A 187 4.68 22.38 17.96
N GLU A 188 4.84 23.60 18.46
CA GLU A 188 5.86 23.90 19.47
C GLU A 188 5.26 24.75 20.60
N ASN A 189 5.56 24.38 21.84
CA ASN A 189 5.25 25.18 23.01
C ASN A 189 6.48 26.03 23.37
N VAL A 190 6.35 27.36 23.29
CA VAL A 190 7.40 28.33 23.61
C VAL A 190 7.06 29.10 24.89
N THR A 191 8.06 29.70 25.54
CA THR A 191 7.86 30.52 26.74
C THR A 191 7.05 31.79 26.43
N VAL A 192 7.51 32.56 25.45
CA VAL A 192 6.92 33.83 25.01
C VAL A 192 6.96 33.84 23.47
N PHE A 193 5.89 34.28 22.83
CA PHE A 193 5.78 34.23 21.37
C PHE A 193 6.74 35.23 20.70
N GLU A 194 6.81 36.44 21.24
CA GLU A 194 7.59 37.58 20.74
C GLU A 194 9.11 37.35 20.82
N ASP A 195 9.56 36.51 21.75
CA ASP A 195 10.97 36.14 21.93
C ASP A 195 11.34 34.84 21.21
N SER A 196 10.39 34.22 20.52
CA SER A 196 10.58 32.93 19.86
C SER A 196 11.07 33.07 18.41
N ALA A 197 11.43 31.94 17.79
CA ALA A 197 11.75 31.87 16.38
C ALA A 197 10.56 32.21 15.45
N TYR A 198 9.38 32.48 15.99
CA TYR A 198 8.13 32.76 15.27
C TYR A 198 7.68 34.20 15.43
N SER A 199 8.47 35.07 16.06
CA SER A 199 8.10 36.45 16.43
C SER A 199 7.62 37.30 15.25
N ASN A 200 8.07 36.99 14.04
CA ASN A 200 7.69 37.72 12.81
C ASN A 200 6.41 37.17 12.16
N LEU A 201 5.90 36.02 12.62
CA LEU A 201 4.72 35.40 12.06
C LEU A 201 3.46 35.98 12.70
N GLN A 202 2.39 36.05 11.91
CA GLN A 202 1.07 36.41 12.39
C GLN A 202 0.12 35.22 12.19
N PRO A 203 -0.74 34.88 13.17
CA PRO A 203 -1.77 33.87 12.98
C PRO A 203 -2.64 34.20 11.77
N HIS A 204 -2.83 33.23 10.87
CA HIS A 204 -3.58 33.43 9.63
C HIS A 204 -4.08 32.09 9.09
N ASN A 205 -5.03 32.19 8.17
CA ASN A 205 -5.48 31.08 7.34
C ASN A 205 -5.20 31.43 5.88
N GLU A 206 -4.75 30.47 5.10
CA GLU A 206 -4.53 30.64 3.67
C GLU A 206 -4.90 29.37 2.90
N GLU A 207 -5.31 29.55 1.64
CA GLU A 207 -5.32 28.46 0.67
C GLU A 207 -3.94 28.39 0.02
N ARG A 208 -3.28 27.24 0.11
CA ARG A 208 -1.94 27.02 -0.42
C ARG A 208 -1.77 25.59 -0.90
N ASP A 209 -1.07 25.41 -2.02
CA ASP A 209 -0.74 24.09 -2.59
C ASP A 209 -1.97 23.17 -2.77
N ASN A 210 -3.12 23.75 -3.14
CA ASN A 210 -4.44 23.10 -3.24
C ASN A 210 -4.96 22.51 -1.92
N GLY A 211 -4.53 23.05 -0.79
CA GLY A 211 -5.03 22.72 0.53
C GLY A 211 -5.29 23.98 1.36
N LYS A 212 -5.65 23.78 2.62
CA LYS A 212 -5.89 24.84 3.60
C LYS A 212 -4.79 24.79 4.65
N PHE A 213 -4.11 25.90 4.87
CA PHE A 213 -3.13 26.06 5.93
C PHE A 213 -3.64 27.02 6.99
N SER A 214 -3.37 26.71 8.26
CA SER A 214 -3.68 27.55 9.40
C SER A 214 -2.46 27.65 10.32
N LEU A 215 -2.04 28.87 10.61
CA LEU A 215 -1.10 29.16 11.69
C LEU A 215 -1.89 29.66 12.89
N VAL A 216 -1.83 28.92 13.99
CA VAL A 216 -2.59 29.19 15.21
C VAL A 216 -1.62 29.44 16.36
N VAL A 217 -1.90 30.47 17.16
CA VAL A 217 -1.11 30.82 18.36
C VAL A 217 -2.07 30.97 19.53
N ARG A 218 -1.87 30.19 20.59
CA ARG A 218 -2.76 30.15 21.76
C ARG A 218 -1.96 30.10 23.06
N LYS A 219 -2.45 30.69 24.15
CA LYS A 219 -1.81 30.46 25.46
C LYS A 219 -2.05 29.04 25.91
N LEU A 220 -1.08 28.42 26.58
CA LEU A 220 -1.25 27.05 27.08
C LEU A 220 -2.42 26.93 28.08
N ASP A 221 -2.66 27.97 28.89
CA ASP A 221 -3.80 27.98 29.81
C ASP A 221 -5.15 28.04 29.08
N ASP A 222 -5.21 28.61 27.88
CA ASP A 222 -6.44 28.62 27.05
C ASP A 222 -6.69 27.25 26.40
N VAL A 223 -5.64 26.42 26.24
CA VAL A 223 -5.73 25.09 25.63
C VAL A 223 -5.98 24.00 26.68
N PHE A 224 -5.28 24.05 27.82
CA PHE A 224 -5.30 23.00 28.85
C PHE A 224 -5.95 23.42 30.16
N GLY A 225 -6.11 24.72 30.39
CA GLY A 225 -6.86 25.27 31.51
C GLY A 225 -8.36 25.21 31.24
N GLY A 226 -9.15 25.36 32.30
CA GLY A 226 -10.61 25.33 32.19
C GLY A 226 -11.30 24.92 33.49
N SER A 227 -12.59 25.16 33.55
CA SER A 227 -13.44 24.60 34.61
C SER A 227 -13.84 23.17 34.25
N TRP A 228 -13.89 22.30 35.24
CA TRP A 228 -14.50 20.98 35.11
C TRP A 228 -15.67 20.86 36.09
N ALA A 229 -16.66 20.06 35.71
CA ALA A 229 -17.73 19.60 36.59
C ALA A 229 -17.85 18.09 36.45
N MET A 230 -17.94 17.39 37.57
CA MET A 230 -18.22 15.96 37.62
C MET A 230 -19.59 15.79 38.25
N PHE A 231 -20.46 15.09 37.54
CA PHE A 231 -21.77 14.67 38.02
C PHE A 231 -21.71 13.17 38.19
N ARG A 232 -22.03 12.69 39.38
CA ARG A 232 -22.22 11.27 39.63
C ARG A 232 -23.66 11.11 40.10
N ALA A 233 -24.43 10.32 39.36
CA ALA A 233 -25.77 9.90 39.74
C ALA A 233 -25.74 8.39 39.97
N TRP A 234 -26.49 7.92 40.95
CA TRP A 234 -26.64 6.50 41.25
C TRP A 234 -28.08 6.20 41.66
N ARG A 235 -28.45 4.92 41.63
CA ARG A 235 -29.76 4.47 42.11
C ARG A 235 -29.72 4.14 43.59
N THR A 236 -30.84 4.31 44.27
CA THR A 236 -30.97 4.04 45.73
C THR A 236 -31.96 2.92 46.05
N ASP A 237 -32.63 2.36 45.05
CA ASP A 237 -33.70 1.35 45.15
C ASP A 237 -33.22 -0.05 44.72
N VAL A 238 -31.92 -0.33 44.84
CA VAL A 238 -31.32 -1.63 44.51
C VAL A 238 -30.85 -2.26 45.81
N ASP A 239 -31.32 -3.47 46.09
CA ASP A 239 -30.79 -4.27 47.19
C ASP A 239 -29.51 -4.99 46.71
N GLU A 240 -28.38 -4.67 47.34
CA GLU A 240 -27.08 -5.23 46.98
C GLU A 240 -26.91 -6.68 47.46
N ASP A 241 -27.75 -7.13 48.40
CA ASP A 241 -27.75 -8.50 48.93
C ASP A 241 -28.61 -9.47 48.09
N GLU A 242 -29.38 -8.96 47.11
CA GLU A 242 -30.11 -9.81 46.16
C GLU A 242 -29.15 -10.40 45.12
N ASP A 243 -29.25 -11.72 44.88
CA ASP A 243 -28.45 -12.39 43.85
C ASP A 243 -28.78 -11.92 42.42
N ALA A 244 -29.97 -11.32 42.21
CA ALA A 244 -30.45 -10.85 40.91
C ALA A 244 -31.42 -9.65 41.06
N PRO A 245 -30.91 -8.46 41.44
CA PRO A 245 -31.77 -7.31 41.71
C PRO A 245 -32.48 -6.81 40.45
N VAL A 246 -33.74 -6.43 40.59
CA VAL A 246 -34.57 -5.92 39.49
C VAL A 246 -34.77 -4.41 39.63
N MET A 247 -34.45 -3.69 38.56
CA MET A 247 -34.59 -2.24 38.51
C MET A 247 -35.91 -1.82 37.84
N GLY A 248 -36.70 -1.00 38.52
CA GLY A 248 -37.86 -0.31 37.92
C GLY A 248 -37.46 0.96 37.14
N PRO A 249 -38.42 1.65 36.50
CA PRO A 249 -38.16 2.92 35.82
C PRO A 249 -37.56 3.99 36.74
N GLU A 250 -36.67 4.82 36.18
CA GLU A 250 -36.01 5.93 36.89
C GLU A 250 -37.02 7.02 37.28
N ASN A 251 -36.88 7.55 38.49
CA ASN A 251 -37.66 8.66 39.04
C ASN A 251 -36.87 9.41 40.14
N ASP A 252 -37.40 10.57 40.56
CA ASP A 252 -36.74 11.43 41.55
C ASP A 252 -36.63 10.80 42.96
N SER A 253 -37.39 9.75 43.26
CA SER A 253 -37.37 9.07 44.56
C SER A 253 -36.45 7.85 44.60
N ASN A 254 -35.92 7.40 43.46
CA ASN A 254 -35.05 6.23 43.37
C ASN A 254 -33.67 6.52 42.77
N THR A 255 -33.32 7.80 42.67
CA THR A 255 -32.01 8.26 42.24
C THR A 255 -31.47 9.28 43.22
N ASP A 256 -30.15 9.27 43.39
CA ASP A 256 -29.42 10.30 44.12
C ASP A 256 -28.21 10.74 43.30
N HIS A 257 -27.67 11.91 43.62
CA HIS A 257 -26.56 12.48 42.88
C HIS A 257 -25.65 13.33 43.76
N GLU A 258 -24.38 13.38 43.36
CA GLU A 258 -23.43 14.37 43.82
C GLU A 258 -22.84 15.12 42.63
N SER A 259 -22.53 16.39 42.86
CA SER A 259 -21.79 17.19 41.89
C SER A 259 -20.57 17.80 42.56
N SER A 260 -19.48 17.80 41.82
CA SER A 260 -18.27 18.54 42.18
C SER A 260 -17.84 19.38 40.99
N LYS A 261 -17.23 20.52 41.29
CA LYS A 261 -16.70 21.42 40.29
C LYS A 261 -15.32 21.88 40.71
N GLY A 262 -14.48 22.14 39.74
CA GLY A 262 -13.14 22.65 39.98
C GLY A 262 -12.64 23.47 38.81
N ARG A 263 -11.46 24.03 38.98
CA ARG A 263 -10.73 24.73 37.95
C ARG A 263 -9.35 24.10 37.81
N ARG A 264 -8.96 23.82 36.57
CA ARG A 264 -7.61 23.42 36.19
C ARG A 264 -6.96 24.61 35.47
N GLY A 265 -5.69 24.86 35.74
CA GLY A 265 -4.96 25.96 35.12
C GLY A 265 -3.58 26.13 35.72
N GLY A 266 -2.91 27.23 35.35
CA GLY A 266 -1.53 27.51 35.73
C GLY A 266 -0.52 27.06 34.67
N TYR A 267 -0.96 26.81 33.44
CA TYR A 267 -0.06 26.44 32.35
C TYR A 267 0.62 27.68 31.77
N THR A 268 1.94 27.72 31.89
CA THR A 268 2.75 28.85 31.43
C THR A 268 3.31 28.58 30.04
N GLY A 269 3.14 29.53 29.13
CA GLY A 269 3.71 29.49 27.78
C GLY A 269 2.67 29.67 26.69
N VAL A 270 3.15 29.63 25.45
CA VAL A 270 2.37 29.81 24.23
C VAL A 270 2.56 28.61 23.33
N ARG A 271 1.46 28.06 22.81
CA ARG A 271 1.43 27.00 21.82
C ARG A 271 1.33 27.62 20.42
N VAL A 272 2.27 27.28 19.55
CA VAL A 272 2.28 27.66 18.13
C VAL A 272 2.02 26.40 17.32
N GLU A 273 1.05 26.46 16.41
CA GLU A 273 0.58 25.31 15.63
C GLU A 273 0.49 25.68 14.15
N GLY A 274 1.15 24.90 13.30
CA GLY A 274 0.92 24.91 11.87
C GLY A 274 0.08 23.70 11.49
N GLU A 275 -1.07 23.95 10.89
CA GLU A 275 -2.04 22.93 10.48
C GLU A 275 -2.25 22.98 8.96
N PHE A 276 -2.29 21.82 8.31
CA PHE A 276 -2.51 21.74 6.87
C PHE A 276 -3.46 20.60 6.52
N TRP A 277 -4.53 20.90 5.78
CA TRP A 277 -5.46 19.92 5.22
C TRP A 277 -5.38 19.93 3.71
N ARG A 278 -5.40 18.76 3.09
CA ARG A 278 -5.54 18.65 1.65
C ARG A 278 -6.23 17.36 1.24
N GLU A 279 -7.05 17.50 0.22
CA GLU A 279 -7.62 16.40 -0.52
C GLU A 279 -7.01 16.37 -1.94
N GLU A 280 -6.62 15.19 -2.41
CA GLU A 280 -6.04 15.02 -3.75
C GLU A 280 -6.54 13.75 -4.42
N TRP A 281 -6.61 13.78 -5.75
CA TRP A 281 -6.91 12.61 -6.57
C TRP A 281 -5.64 11.95 -7.08
N ILE A 282 -5.68 10.63 -7.15
CA ILE A 282 -4.71 9.81 -7.87
C ILE A 282 -5.50 9.08 -8.97
N ASP A 283 -5.31 9.58 -10.17
CA ASP A 283 -5.94 9.08 -11.38
C ASP A 283 -5.06 8.01 -12.02
N HIS A 284 -5.69 6.92 -12.47
CA HIS A 284 -5.01 5.88 -13.22
C HIS A 284 -4.72 6.33 -14.67
N GLN A 285 -3.81 5.63 -15.34
CA GLN A 285 -3.38 5.97 -16.70
C GLN A 285 -4.15 5.18 -17.78
N SER A 286 -5.39 4.78 -17.47
CA SER A 286 -6.22 3.88 -18.30
C SER A 286 -5.56 2.57 -18.74
N ARG A 287 -4.46 2.18 -18.09
CA ARG A 287 -3.68 0.99 -18.43
C ARG A 287 -3.43 0.14 -17.19
N SER A 288 -3.64 -1.16 -17.34
CA SER A 288 -3.47 -2.17 -16.30
C SER A 288 -2.79 -3.40 -16.91
N LEU A 289 -1.48 -3.44 -16.84
CA LEU A 289 -0.65 -4.57 -17.25
C LEU A 289 -0.79 -5.75 -16.31
N ARG A 290 -0.78 -5.50 -15.00
CA ARG A 290 -0.65 -6.56 -13.98
C ARG A 290 -1.98 -7.23 -13.64
N VAL A 291 -3.07 -6.47 -13.71
CA VAL A 291 -4.38 -6.93 -13.25
C VAL A 291 -5.29 -7.25 -14.44
N ARG A 292 -5.40 -6.36 -15.43
CA ARG A 292 -6.23 -6.60 -16.63
C ARG A 292 -5.48 -7.32 -17.75
N GLY A 293 -4.15 -7.27 -17.77
CA GLY A 293 -3.34 -7.86 -18.84
C GLY A 293 -3.27 -7.01 -20.11
N ASP A 294 -3.34 -5.69 -19.98
CA ASP A 294 -3.20 -4.79 -21.13
C ASP A 294 -1.84 -4.99 -21.83
N ALA A 295 -1.79 -4.67 -23.12
CA ALA A 295 -0.56 -4.79 -23.91
C ALA A 295 0.58 -3.91 -23.35
N ASP A 296 1.79 -4.46 -23.33
CA ASP A 296 2.99 -3.74 -22.93
C ASP A 296 3.83 -3.24 -24.14
N PRO A 297 3.79 -1.94 -24.48
CA PRO A 297 4.69 -1.33 -25.47
C PRO A 297 6.18 -1.40 -25.14
N ASN A 298 6.59 -1.71 -23.90
CA ASN A 298 7.99 -1.67 -23.50
C ASN A 298 8.70 -3.03 -23.62
N LEU A 299 8.02 -4.06 -24.10
CA LEU A 299 8.62 -5.38 -24.29
C LEU A 299 9.86 -5.32 -25.20
N PRO A 300 10.87 -6.16 -24.96
CA PRO A 300 12.10 -6.14 -25.73
C PRO A 300 11.92 -6.68 -27.17
N GLN A 301 12.99 -6.54 -27.94
CA GLN A 301 13.14 -7.20 -29.24
C GLN A 301 14.24 -8.25 -29.16
N PHE A 302 14.06 -9.34 -29.92
CA PHE A 302 15.00 -10.44 -29.99
C PHE A 302 15.54 -10.59 -31.41
N ILE A 303 16.83 -10.91 -31.52
CA ILE A 303 17.51 -11.35 -32.74
C ILE A 303 17.00 -12.75 -33.08
N VAL A 304 16.47 -12.89 -34.29
CA VAL A 304 15.78 -14.10 -34.75
C VAL A 304 16.40 -14.71 -36.01
N GLU A 305 17.29 -13.97 -36.69
CA GLU A 305 17.95 -14.40 -37.91
C GLU A 305 19.47 -14.20 -37.83
N THR A 306 20.20 -14.94 -38.68
CA THR A 306 21.67 -14.91 -38.77
C THR A 306 22.25 -13.58 -39.25
N ASP A 307 21.44 -12.76 -39.93
CA ASP A 307 21.81 -11.40 -40.37
C ASP A 307 21.62 -10.33 -39.29
N GLY A 308 21.15 -10.73 -38.10
CA GLY A 308 20.89 -9.83 -36.99
C GLY A 308 19.49 -9.20 -37.00
N ALA A 309 18.59 -9.61 -37.89
CA ALA A 309 17.21 -9.13 -37.90
C ALA A 309 16.52 -9.42 -36.55
N ARG A 310 15.68 -8.47 -36.11
CA ARG A 310 14.99 -8.51 -34.83
C ARG A 310 13.47 -8.50 -35.00
N MET A 311 12.77 -9.20 -34.11
CA MET A 311 11.31 -9.11 -33.94
C MET A 311 10.96 -8.66 -32.53
N ARG A 312 9.83 -7.97 -32.39
CA ARG A 312 9.30 -7.61 -31.06
C ARG A 312 8.82 -8.86 -30.35
N SER A 313 8.96 -8.89 -29.03
CA SER A 313 8.47 -10.01 -28.23
C SER A 313 6.98 -10.31 -28.47
N ALA A 314 6.15 -9.28 -28.60
CA ALA A 314 4.72 -9.43 -28.90
C ALA A 314 4.43 -10.13 -30.25
N GLU A 315 5.37 -10.11 -31.20
CA GLU A 315 5.24 -10.84 -32.47
C GLU A 315 5.67 -12.31 -32.35
N LEU A 316 6.41 -12.64 -31.28
CA LEU A 316 6.86 -13.99 -30.93
C LEU A 316 5.88 -14.71 -29.99
N ASP A 317 4.91 -13.98 -29.42
CA ASP A 317 3.88 -14.52 -28.53
C ASP A 317 2.78 -15.26 -29.32
N ASN A 318 3.20 -16.28 -30.06
CA ASN A 318 2.34 -17.18 -30.82
C ASN A 318 2.93 -18.60 -30.77
N GLU A 319 2.14 -19.57 -30.31
CA GLU A 319 2.55 -20.98 -30.23
C GLU A 319 2.96 -21.56 -31.59
N ASP A 320 2.40 -21.05 -32.69
CA ASP A 320 2.68 -21.50 -34.06
C ASP A 320 3.81 -20.70 -34.75
N ILE A 321 4.55 -19.86 -34.01
CA ILE A 321 5.59 -19.00 -34.60
C ILE A 321 6.71 -19.80 -35.28
N GLY A 322 6.97 -21.03 -34.82
CA GLY A 322 7.90 -21.97 -35.45
C GLY A 322 9.36 -21.51 -35.38
N ARG A 323 9.75 -20.80 -34.31
CA ARG A 323 11.07 -20.16 -34.17
C ARG A 323 11.72 -20.48 -32.83
N TRP A 324 13.04 -20.50 -32.82
CA TRP A 324 13.87 -20.58 -31.63
C TRP A 324 14.69 -19.31 -31.48
N LEU A 325 15.14 -19.05 -30.26
CA LEU A 325 16.03 -17.96 -29.90
C LEU A 325 17.32 -18.53 -29.29
N TRP A 326 18.43 -17.81 -29.49
CA TRP A 326 19.75 -18.19 -29.00
C TRP A 326 20.20 -17.21 -27.93
N PHE A 327 20.75 -17.75 -26.84
CA PHE A 327 21.21 -17.00 -25.70
C PHE A 327 22.56 -17.51 -25.20
N ARG A 328 23.35 -16.61 -24.64
CA ARG A 328 24.56 -16.99 -23.90
C ARG A 328 24.17 -17.76 -22.63
N ALA A 329 24.98 -18.75 -22.25
CA ALA A 329 24.78 -19.53 -21.01
C ALA A 329 24.73 -18.65 -19.73
N SER A 330 25.30 -17.44 -19.77
CA SER A 330 25.20 -16.45 -18.69
C SER A 330 23.76 -16.06 -18.35
N ALA A 331 22.80 -16.19 -19.27
CA ALA A 331 21.38 -15.97 -18.99
C ALA A 331 20.88 -16.85 -17.84
N VAL A 332 21.27 -18.13 -17.84
CA VAL A 332 20.87 -19.09 -16.81
C VAL A 332 21.44 -18.67 -15.45
N ASN A 333 22.71 -18.25 -15.41
CA ASN A 333 23.35 -17.81 -14.17
C ASN A 333 22.67 -16.55 -13.60
N GLU A 334 22.32 -15.58 -14.45
CA GLU A 334 21.62 -14.38 -14.01
C GLU A 334 20.23 -14.67 -13.45
N LEU A 335 19.47 -15.56 -14.10
CA LEU A 335 18.16 -16.00 -13.62
C LEU A 335 18.27 -16.77 -12.30
N LEU A 336 19.24 -17.68 -12.16
CA LEU A 336 19.45 -18.45 -10.93
C LEU A 336 19.97 -17.62 -9.75
N ASN A 337 20.55 -16.44 -10.01
CA ASN A 337 20.87 -15.46 -8.96
C ASN A 337 19.61 -14.74 -8.43
N SER A 338 18.47 -14.85 -9.13
CA SER A 338 17.21 -14.28 -8.69
C SER A 338 16.48 -15.24 -7.74
N ARG A 339 15.82 -14.68 -6.73
CA ARG A 339 15.12 -15.47 -5.70
C ARG A 339 14.01 -16.30 -6.34
N GLY A 340 13.89 -17.56 -5.94
CA GLY A 340 12.79 -18.45 -6.34
C GLY A 340 12.98 -19.16 -7.69
N PHE A 341 14.02 -18.80 -8.46
CA PHE A 341 14.36 -19.50 -9.69
C PHE A 341 15.00 -20.86 -9.41
N LYS A 342 14.69 -21.86 -10.24
CA LYS A 342 15.27 -23.20 -10.13
C LYS A 342 15.63 -23.76 -11.50
N LEU A 343 16.75 -24.47 -11.55
CA LEU A 343 17.17 -25.25 -12.71
C LEU A 343 16.75 -26.70 -12.55
N GLU A 344 16.13 -27.26 -13.57
CA GLU A 344 15.74 -28.66 -13.66
C GLU A 344 16.35 -29.26 -14.94
N TRP A 345 17.13 -30.33 -14.82
CA TRP A 345 17.67 -31.04 -15.98
C TRP A 345 16.79 -32.22 -16.35
N TYR A 346 16.57 -32.42 -17.65
CA TYR A 346 15.88 -33.59 -18.19
C TYR A 346 16.87 -34.59 -18.77
N THR A 347 17.89 -34.09 -19.47
CA THR A 347 18.92 -34.85 -20.16
C THR A 347 20.28 -34.15 -20.03
N ALA A 348 21.29 -34.61 -20.77
CA ALA A 348 22.61 -33.99 -20.76
C ALA A 348 22.60 -32.58 -21.37
N GLU A 349 21.75 -32.33 -22.37
CA GLU A 349 21.69 -31.04 -23.07
C GLU A 349 20.37 -30.30 -22.88
N THR A 350 19.33 -30.88 -22.27
CA THR A 350 18.02 -30.22 -22.09
C THR A 350 17.60 -30.08 -20.64
N GLY A 351 16.90 -28.99 -20.36
CA GLY A 351 16.36 -28.70 -19.05
C GLY A 351 15.29 -27.62 -19.09
N ALA A 352 14.93 -27.12 -17.91
CA ALA A 352 14.06 -25.97 -17.77
C ALA A 352 14.50 -25.05 -16.64
N ILE A 353 14.21 -23.77 -16.84
CA ILE A 353 14.27 -22.76 -15.79
C ILE A 353 12.84 -22.55 -15.28
N ASN A 354 12.64 -22.82 -14.00
CA ASN A 354 11.37 -22.59 -13.32
C ASN A 354 11.42 -21.20 -12.68
N SER A 355 10.53 -20.30 -13.10
CA SER A 355 10.43 -18.93 -12.55
C SER A 355 9.39 -18.84 -11.44
N THR A 356 9.33 -17.68 -10.77
CA THR A 356 8.34 -17.39 -9.72
C THR A 356 6.93 -17.16 -10.26
N SER A 357 6.78 -16.96 -11.57
CA SER A 357 5.49 -16.89 -12.27
C SER A 357 4.86 -18.26 -12.54
N GLY A 358 5.54 -19.35 -12.17
CA GLY A 358 5.05 -20.72 -12.36
C GLY A 358 5.28 -21.28 -13.76
N TYR A 359 5.85 -20.49 -14.68
CA TYR A 359 6.25 -20.95 -15.99
C TYR A 359 7.57 -21.73 -15.94
N LYS A 360 7.66 -22.71 -16.85
CA LYS A 360 8.88 -23.46 -17.13
C LYS A 360 9.39 -23.05 -18.49
N THR A 361 10.55 -22.40 -18.55
CA THR A 361 11.23 -22.09 -19.80
C THR A 361 12.11 -23.28 -20.17
N HIS A 362 11.64 -24.09 -21.11
CA HIS A 362 12.36 -25.27 -21.59
C HIS A 362 13.49 -24.85 -22.53
N PHE A 363 14.69 -25.39 -22.32
CA PHE A 363 15.86 -25.04 -23.11
C PHE A 363 16.67 -26.27 -23.50
N GLY A 364 17.47 -26.11 -24.55
CA GLY A 364 18.51 -27.05 -24.95
C GLY A 364 19.84 -26.36 -25.21
N ILE A 365 20.96 -27.01 -24.88
CA ILE A 365 22.31 -26.57 -25.21
C ILE A 365 22.67 -27.10 -26.59
N ASN A 366 23.22 -26.25 -27.45
CA ASN A 366 23.66 -26.63 -28.78
C ASN A 366 25.18 -26.86 -28.85
N SER A 367 25.69 -27.19 -30.04
CA SER A 367 27.11 -27.48 -30.27
C SER A 367 28.05 -26.27 -30.17
N SER A 368 27.51 -25.07 -30.01
CA SER A 368 28.26 -23.83 -29.77
C SER A 368 28.15 -23.37 -28.31
N ASP A 369 27.73 -24.25 -27.40
CA ASP A 369 27.51 -23.96 -25.97
C ASP A 369 26.47 -22.85 -25.72
N LEU A 370 25.53 -22.67 -26.66
CA LEU A 370 24.45 -21.68 -26.55
C LEU A 370 23.17 -22.33 -26.05
N ILE A 371 22.42 -21.55 -25.29
CA ILE A 371 21.08 -21.89 -24.83
C ILE A 371 20.09 -21.59 -25.96
N THR A 372 19.36 -22.61 -26.37
CA THR A 372 18.32 -22.53 -27.39
C THR A 372 16.96 -22.73 -26.74
N VAL A 373 16.02 -21.82 -27.00
CA VAL A 373 14.69 -21.80 -26.38
C VAL A 373 13.66 -21.55 -27.47
N TYR A 374 12.48 -22.16 -27.37
CA TYR A 374 11.38 -21.84 -28.27
C TYR A 374 10.94 -20.38 -28.06
N ALA A 375 10.76 -19.62 -29.15
CA ALA A 375 10.57 -18.17 -29.04
C ALA A 375 9.33 -17.78 -28.23
N TYR A 376 8.24 -18.56 -28.39
CA TYR A 376 7.01 -18.39 -27.62
C TYR A 376 7.22 -18.55 -26.10
N ASP A 377 8.08 -19.49 -25.67
CA ASP A 377 8.36 -19.73 -24.25
C ASP A 377 9.05 -18.55 -23.58
N ILE A 378 9.73 -17.69 -24.35
CA ILE A 378 10.32 -16.43 -23.88
C ILE A 378 9.28 -15.31 -23.94
N ALA A 379 8.52 -15.23 -25.04
CA ALA A 379 7.58 -14.15 -25.30
C ALA A 379 6.43 -14.07 -24.28
N ARG A 380 6.04 -15.21 -23.70
CA ARG A 380 5.00 -15.31 -22.67
C ARG A 380 5.46 -15.02 -21.24
N LEU A 381 6.77 -14.83 -21.01
CA LEU A 381 7.29 -14.57 -19.66
C LEU A 381 6.91 -13.18 -19.17
N ALA A 382 7.07 -12.94 -17.86
CA ALA A 382 6.89 -11.60 -17.31
C ALA A 382 7.87 -10.60 -17.99
N PRO A 383 7.47 -9.33 -18.23
CA PRO A 383 8.27 -8.37 -19.00
C PRO A 383 9.72 -8.22 -18.52
N TRP A 384 9.95 -8.23 -17.20
CA TRP A 384 11.31 -8.12 -16.65
C TRP A 384 12.18 -9.35 -16.96
N GLU A 385 11.60 -10.57 -16.97
CA GLU A 385 12.31 -11.79 -17.36
C GLU A 385 12.68 -11.73 -18.83
N GLN A 386 11.77 -11.25 -19.68
CA GLN A 386 12.05 -11.05 -21.11
C GLN A 386 13.23 -10.10 -21.32
N HIS A 387 13.35 -9.03 -20.52
CA HIS A 387 14.49 -8.11 -20.59
C HIS A 387 15.81 -8.77 -20.18
N VAL A 388 15.81 -9.64 -19.16
CA VAL A 388 17.00 -10.43 -18.79
C VAL A 388 17.40 -11.29 -19.99
N TRP A 389 16.47 -12.06 -20.56
CA TRP A 389 16.73 -12.87 -21.75
C TRP A 389 17.25 -12.05 -22.93
N ALA A 390 16.64 -10.90 -23.22
CA ALA A 390 17.05 -10.02 -24.30
C ALA A 390 18.49 -9.49 -24.13
N GLY A 391 18.94 -9.29 -22.89
CA GLY A 391 20.33 -8.91 -22.58
C GLY A 391 21.37 -9.96 -22.96
N HIS A 392 20.97 -11.24 -23.01
CA HIS A 392 21.85 -12.37 -23.37
C HIS A 392 21.58 -12.93 -24.77
N ASN A 393 20.60 -12.38 -25.48
CA ASN A 393 20.21 -12.83 -26.80
C ASN A 393 21.29 -12.52 -27.84
N ILE A 394 21.56 -13.48 -28.71
CA ILE A 394 22.56 -13.38 -29.79
C ILE A 394 22.01 -13.93 -31.10
N ALA A 395 22.71 -13.64 -32.20
CA ALA A 395 22.37 -14.21 -33.50
C ALA A 395 22.49 -15.75 -33.48
N PRO A 396 21.68 -16.46 -34.27
CA PRO A 396 21.74 -17.91 -34.37
C PRO A 396 23.13 -18.41 -34.76
N GLU A 397 23.69 -19.32 -33.94
CA GLU A 397 24.96 -19.98 -34.15
C GLU A 397 24.87 -21.41 -33.58
N GLY A 398 25.56 -22.39 -34.17
CA GLY A 398 25.56 -23.77 -33.65
C GLY A 398 24.25 -24.57 -33.83
N LYS A 399 23.29 -24.05 -34.61
CA LYS A 399 21.94 -24.63 -34.85
C LYS A 399 21.11 -24.71 -33.55
N VAL A 400 19.91 -25.30 -33.60
CA VAL A 400 19.14 -25.62 -32.39
C VAL A 400 19.71 -26.89 -31.74
N SER A 401 19.61 -27.01 -30.42
CA SER A 401 19.98 -28.22 -29.69
C SER A 401 19.29 -29.47 -30.30
N SER A 402 20.07 -30.52 -30.53
CA SER A 402 19.58 -31.79 -31.09
C SER A 402 18.56 -32.44 -30.18
N GLU A 403 18.87 -32.57 -28.89
CA GLU A 403 17.98 -33.19 -27.91
C GLU A 403 16.68 -32.38 -27.74
N LEU A 404 16.75 -31.05 -27.85
CA LEU A 404 15.55 -30.20 -27.80
C LEU A 404 14.66 -30.43 -29.02
N LEU A 405 15.23 -30.56 -30.22
CA LEU A 405 14.46 -30.86 -31.44
C LEU A 405 13.87 -32.28 -31.39
N ASP A 406 14.61 -33.25 -30.86
CA ASP A 406 14.11 -34.61 -30.67
C ASP A 406 12.87 -34.60 -29.76
N ALA A 407 12.93 -33.86 -28.66
CA ALA A 407 11.81 -33.72 -27.72
C ALA A 407 10.63 -32.91 -28.29
N GLN A 408 10.87 -31.73 -28.86
CA GLN A 408 9.81 -30.78 -29.27
C GLN A 408 9.20 -31.08 -30.65
N ILE A 409 9.99 -31.62 -31.57
CA ILE A 409 9.57 -31.80 -32.99
C ILE A 409 9.40 -33.27 -33.35
N ARG A 410 10.35 -34.13 -32.95
CA ARG A 410 10.32 -35.55 -33.33
C ARG A 410 9.51 -36.42 -32.38
N ALA A 411 9.25 -35.91 -31.16
CA ALA A 411 8.66 -36.66 -30.06
C ALA A 411 9.45 -37.94 -29.72
N ASP A 412 10.76 -37.90 -29.94
CA ASP A 412 11.69 -38.96 -29.57
C ASP A 412 12.18 -38.72 -28.14
N VAL A 413 12.07 -39.72 -27.27
CA VAL A 413 12.47 -39.61 -25.85
C VAL A 413 14.00 -39.67 -25.77
N PRO A 414 14.69 -38.58 -25.41
CA PRO A 414 16.13 -38.61 -25.25
C PRO A 414 16.51 -39.30 -23.92
N PRO A 415 17.74 -39.82 -23.78
CA PRO A 415 18.16 -40.53 -22.58
C PRO A 415 18.06 -39.63 -21.33
N ILE A 416 17.15 -39.99 -20.42
CA ILE A 416 16.79 -39.19 -19.25
C ILE A 416 17.84 -39.34 -18.14
N LEU A 417 18.28 -38.23 -17.54
CA LEU A 417 19.05 -38.25 -16.29
C LEU A 417 18.09 -38.44 -15.11
N SER A 418 18.38 -39.37 -14.19
CA SER A 418 17.59 -39.52 -12.96
C SER A 418 17.53 -38.19 -12.21
N SER A 419 16.33 -37.66 -11.96
CA SER A 419 16.13 -36.29 -11.47
C SER A 419 16.89 -35.99 -10.17
N THR A 420 17.91 -35.15 -10.25
CA THR A 420 18.57 -34.53 -9.09
C THR A 420 18.25 -33.04 -9.11
N SER A 421 17.33 -32.61 -8.25
CA SER A 421 17.08 -31.19 -8.03
C SER A 421 18.19 -30.61 -7.15
N VAL A 422 18.92 -29.62 -7.67
CA VAL A 422 19.92 -28.88 -6.88
C VAL A 422 19.18 -27.82 -6.07
N TRP A 423 19.09 -28.04 -4.76
CA TRP A 423 18.51 -27.09 -3.82
C TRP A 423 19.51 -25.99 -3.46
N SER A 424 19.07 -24.73 -3.56
CA SER A 424 19.74 -23.63 -2.88
C SER A 424 19.05 -23.42 -1.52
N PRO A 425 19.71 -23.71 -0.38
CA PRO A 425 19.11 -23.53 0.93
C PRO A 425 18.99 -22.03 1.25
N ILE A 426 17.77 -21.58 1.52
CA ILE A 426 17.50 -20.25 2.08
C ILE A 426 17.90 -20.28 3.56
N PRO A 427 18.80 -19.41 4.04
CA PRO A 427 18.87 -19.11 5.46
C PRO A 427 17.64 -18.27 5.83
N TYR A 428 16.69 -18.87 6.53
CA TYR A 428 15.64 -18.11 7.20
C TYR A 428 16.26 -17.29 8.35
N PRO A 429 15.97 -15.99 8.49
CA PRO A 429 16.08 -15.32 9.78
C PRO A 429 15.01 -15.80 10.76
#